data_AF-A0A9E3RTV6-F1
#
_entry.id   AF-A0A9E3RTV6-F1
#
_cell.length_a   1.000
_cell.length_b   1.000
_cell.length_c   1.000
_cell.angle_alpha   90.00
_cell.angle_beta   90.00
_cell.angle_gamma   90.00
#
_symmetry.space_group_name_H-M   'P 1'
#
loop_
_entity.id
_entity.type
_entity.pdbx_description
1 polymer ?
#
loop_
_entity_poly.entity_id
_entity_poly.type
_entity_poly.pdbx_seq_one_letter_code
_entity_poly.pdbx_strand_id
1 'polypeptide(L)'
;MNANHDRERLLNDYVDDTLSEEERRHVEAVVSQDPAAAAELAALQRIVAEARELPPSIEPSRDLWAGIAVQLEALPRRQPVRRRPWRYALVAAMVAGAFIGGLVVARRNPDDAAGPDTGILAAGGKGGVVFAEFQTARTQYSDAREALLAALETNEASLSPETRAVIDENLAVIHQAVADIEAAIAHDPGNRNLMELLVAAYDDELGLLRDAAALPREI
;
A
#
# COMPACT_ATOMS: atom_id res chain seq x y z
N MET A 1 4.53 -16.32 -5.41
CA MET A 1 3.21 -15.84 -5.88
C MET A 1 2.17 -16.88 -5.54
N ASN A 2 1.14 -16.52 -4.78
CA ASN A 2 0.06 -17.44 -4.41
C ASN A 2 -0.95 -17.51 -5.55
N ALA A 3 -1.17 -18.70 -6.13
CA ALA A 3 -2.04 -18.93 -7.28
C ALA A 3 -3.48 -18.39 -7.14
N ASN A 4 -3.94 -18.16 -5.90
CA ASN A 4 -5.25 -17.57 -5.65
C ASN A 4 -5.30 -16.06 -5.91
N HIS A 5 -4.23 -15.31 -5.57
CA HIS A 5 -4.16 -13.86 -5.83
C HIS A 5 -4.06 -13.58 -7.34
N ASP A 6 -3.30 -14.40 -8.06
CA ASP A 6 -3.18 -14.28 -9.51
C ASP A 6 -4.53 -14.51 -10.21
N ARG A 7 -5.35 -15.44 -9.70
CA ARG A 7 -6.70 -15.72 -10.20
C ARG A 7 -7.66 -14.56 -9.93
N GLU A 8 -7.67 -14.01 -8.72
CA GLU A 8 -8.53 -12.88 -8.35
C GLU A 8 -8.24 -11.64 -9.21
N ARG A 9 -6.95 -11.33 -9.42
CA ARG A 9 -6.53 -10.25 -10.33
C ARG A 9 -7.09 -10.44 -11.74
N LEU A 10 -6.91 -11.63 -12.32
CA LEU A 10 -7.38 -11.93 -13.68
C LEU A 10 -8.91 -11.83 -13.81
N LEU A 11 -9.66 -12.22 -12.78
CA LEU A 11 -11.12 -12.08 -12.79
C LEU A 11 -11.57 -10.62 -12.71
N ASN A 12 -10.90 -9.79 -11.91
CA ASN A 12 -11.18 -8.35 -11.87
C ASN A 12 -10.86 -7.68 -13.21
N ASP A 13 -9.67 -7.94 -13.76
CA ASP A 13 -9.22 -7.39 -15.05
C ASP A 13 -10.14 -7.82 -16.21
N TYR A 14 -10.71 -9.04 -16.15
CA TYR A 14 -11.71 -9.52 -17.11
C TYR A 14 -12.99 -8.69 -17.07
N VAL A 15 -13.46 -8.31 -15.88
CA VAL A 15 -14.69 -7.52 -15.70
C VAL A 15 -14.49 -6.06 -16.12
N ASP A 16 -13.28 -5.55 -15.94
CA ASP A 16 -12.88 -4.19 -16.34
C ASP A 16 -12.54 -4.07 -17.84
N ASP A 17 -12.59 -5.17 -18.60
CA ASP A 17 -12.24 -5.25 -20.04
C ASP A 17 -10.80 -4.79 -20.35
N THR A 18 -9.87 -5.10 -19.45
CA THR A 18 -8.44 -4.70 -19.55
C THR A 18 -7.51 -5.83 -19.96
N LEU A 19 -8.02 -7.07 -20.05
CA LEU A 19 -7.25 -8.25 -20.43
C LEU A 19 -6.91 -8.32 -21.91
N SER A 20 -5.77 -8.94 -22.23
CA SER A 20 -5.49 -9.36 -23.60
C SER A 20 -6.41 -10.51 -24.06
N GLU A 21 -6.55 -10.70 -25.37
CA GLU A 21 -7.38 -11.77 -25.94
C GLU A 21 -6.93 -13.18 -25.52
N GLU A 22 -5.65 -13.35 -25.18
CA GLU A 22 -5.08 -14.62 -24.70
C GLU A 22 -5.47 -14.88 -23.24
N GLU A 23 -5.31 -13.88 -22.38
CA GLU A 23 -5.71 -13.96 -20.97
C GLU A 23 -7.22 -14.10 -20.82
N ARG A 24 -8.00 -13.43 -21.68
CA ARG A 24 -9.46 -13.57 -21.70
C ARG A 24 -9.87 -15.01 -21.97
N ARG A 25 -9.27 -15.66 -22.97
CA ARG A 25 -9.50 -17.08 -23.28
C ARG A 25 -9.08 -17.99 -22.14
N HIS A 26 -8.00 -17.65 -21.42
CA HIS A 26 -7.58 -18.39 -20.24
C HIS A 26 -8.63 -18.31 -19.11
N VAL A 27 -9.13 -17.10 -18.81
CA VAL A 27 -10.19 -16.90 -17.81
C VAL A 27 -11.47 -17.62 -18.20
N GLU A 28 -11.91 -17.52 -19.46
CA GLU A 28 -13.08 -18.25 -19.97
C GLU A 28 -12.93 -19.77 -19.80
N ALA A 29 -11.74 -20.31 -20.09
CA ALA A 29 -11.45 -21.73 -19.90
C ALA A 29 -11.52 -22.12 -18.41
N VAL A 30 -10.92 -21.33 -17.52
CA VAL A 30 -10.95 -21.58 -16.06
C VAL A 30 -12.39 -21.52 -15.53
N VAL A 31 -13.16 -20.49 -15.89
CA VAL A 31 -14.56 -20.32 -15.50
C VAL A 31 -15.45 -21.46 -15.99
N SER A 32 -15.15 -22.03 -17.17
CA SER A 32 -15.90 -23.18 -17.69
C SER A 32 -15.62 -24.48 -16.94
N GLN A 33 -14.47 -24.59 -16.27
CA GLN A 33 -14.00 -25.80 -15.59
C GLN A 33 -14.21 -25.74 -14.07
N ASP A 34 -14.17 -24.56 -13.47
CA ASP A 34 -14.27 -24.35 -12.03
C ASP A 34 -15.54 -23.57 -11.64
N PRO A 35 -16.51 -24.20 -10.93
CA PRO A 35 -17.72 -23.52 -10.50
C PRO A 35 -17.46 -22.41 -9.47
N ALA A 36 -16.36 -22.45 -8.71
CA ALA A 36 -16.02 -21.40 -7.77
C ALA A 36 -15.60 -20.12 -8.50
N ALA A 37 -14.73 -20.23 -9.51
CA ALA A 37 -14.36 -19.13 -10.39
C ALA A 37 -15.57 -18.55 -11.14
N ALA A 38 -16.51 -19.39 -11.58
CA ALA A 38 -17.74 -18.93 -12.23
C ALA A 38 -18.65 -18.14 -11.27
N ALA A 39 -18.81 -18.58 -10.03
CA ALA A 39 -19.60 -17.88 -9.02
C ALA A 39 -18.98 -16.52 -8.66
N GLU A 40 -17.66 -16.46 -8.56
CA GLU A 40 -16.89 -15.25 -8.29
C GLU A 40 -17.02 -14.23 -9.43
N LEU A 41 -16.84 -14.66 -10.68
CA LEU A 41 -17.05 -13.80 -11.85
C LEU A 41 -18.48 -13.25 -11.91
N ALA A 42 -19.48 -14.10 -11.64
CA ALA A 42 -20.88 -13.68 -11.61
C ALA A 42 -21.17 -12.66 -10.49
N ALA A 43 -20.47 -12.74 -9.35
CA ALA A 43 -20.58 -11.76 -8.28
C ALA A 43 -19.98 -10.41 -8.70
N LEU A 44 -18.79 -10.40 -9.30
CA LEU A 44 -18.16 -9.18 -9.81
C LEU A 44 -19.01 -8.50 -10.90
N GLN A 45 -19.53 -9.28 -11.85
CA GLN A 45 -20.41 -8.77 -12.90
C GLN A 45 -21.70 -8.15 -12.32
N ARG A 46 -22.24 -8.70 -11.23
CA ARG A 46 -23.40 -8.14 -10.55
C ARG A 46 -23.10 -6.78 -9.94
N ILE A 47 -21.96 -6.65 -9.25
CA ILE A 47 -21.52 -5.37 -8.66
C ILE A 47 -21.36 -4.31 -9.74
N VAL A 48 -20.73 -4.66 -10.87
CA VAL A 48 -20.56 -3.73 -11.99
C VAL A 48 -21.90 -3.36 -12.63
N ALA A 49 -22.83 -4.29 -12.74
CA ALA A 49 -24.18 -4.01 -13.22
C ALA A 49 -24.91 -3.02 -12.28
N GLU A 50 -24.89 -3.27 -10.98
CA GLU A 50 -25.47 -2.36 -9.96
C GLU A 50 -24.80 -0.98 -9.98
N ALA A 51 -23.48 -0.92 -10.12
CA ALA A 51 -22.74 0.33 -10.23
C ALA A 51 -23.11 1.13 -11.50
N ARG A 52 -23.41 0.45 -12.61
CA ARG A 52 -23.87 1.09 -13.86
C ARG A 52 -25.28 1.67 -13.75
N GLU A 53 -26.08 1.22 -12.81
CA GLU A 53 -27.40 1.80 -12.52
C GLU A 53 -27.32 3.08 -11.68
N LEU A 54 -26.16 3.36 -11.07
CA LEU A 54 -25.97 4.57 -10.30
C LEU A 54 -26.00 5.82 -11.20
N PRO A 55 -26.49 6.95 -10.69
CA PRO A 55 -26.40 8.23 -11.40
C PRO A 55 -24.94 8.54 -11.78
N PRO A 56 -24.68 9.07 -12.98
CA PRO A 56 -23.33 9.38 -13.43
C PRO A 56 -22.67 10.49 -12.59
N SER A 57 -23.46 11.25 -11.84
CA SER A 57 -22.99 12.27 -10.92
C SER A 57 -23.94 12.37 -9.72
N ILE A 58 -23.38 12.57 -8.55
CA ILE A 58 -24.10 12.86 -7.31
C ILE A 58 -23.61 14.22 -6.83
N GLU A 59 -24.53 15.18 -6.72
CA GLU A 59 -24.19 16.50 -6.21
C GLU A 59 -23.99 16.43 -4.68
N PRO A 60 -22.83 16.85 -4.15
CA PRO A 60 -22.59 16.84 -2.72
C PRO A 60 -23.61 17.73 -1.98
N SER A 61 -24.06 17.32 -0.80
CA SER A 61 -25.07 18.05 -0.02
C SER A 61 -24.64 19.44 0.46
N ARG A 62 -23.34 19.75 0.38
CA ARG A 62 -22.75 21.03 0.75
C ARG A 62 -21.56 21.34 -0.15
N ASP A 63 -21.19 22.60 -0.22
CA ASP A 63 -19.96 23.02 -0.87
C ASP A 63 -18.74 22.51 -0.10
N LEU A 64 -18.15 21.40 -0.59
CA LEU A 64 -16.91 20.85 -0.05
C LEU A 64 -15.68 21.62 -0.53
N TRP A 65 -15.80 22.41 -1.59
CA TRP A 65 -14.69 23.14 -2.19
C TRP A 65 -14.16 24.21 -1.24
N ALA A 66 -15.03 24.92 -0.53
CA ALA A 66 -14.61 25.92 0.46
C ALA A 66 -13.65 25.34 1.52
N GLY A 67 -13.92 24.13 2.03
CA GLY A 67 -13.03 23.47 3.00
C GLY A 67 -11.72 22.99 2.38
N ILE A 68 -11.80 22.41 1.19
CA ILE A 68 -10.62 21.92 0.45
C ILE A 68 -9.71 23.09 0.06
N ALA A 69 -10.26 24.21 -0.40
CA ALA A 69 -9.51 25.40 -0.79
C ALA A 69 -8.70 25.96 0.38
N VAL A 70 -9.29 26.03 1.58
CA VAL A 70 -8.58 26.47 2.80
C VAL A 70 -7.41 25.54 3.13
N GLN A 71 -7.60 24.22 3.02
CA GLN A 71 -6.53 23.25 3.25
C GLN A 71 -5.43 23.37 2.18
N LEU A 72 -5.79 23.52 0.91
CA LEU A 72 -4.84 23.69 -0.20
C LEU A 72 -4.05 25.00 -0.09
N GLU A 73 -4.64 26.07 0.43
CA GLU A 73 -3.95 27.34 0.69
C GLU A 73 -3.05 27.29 1.92
N ALA A 74 -3.42 26.49 2.93
CA ALA A 74 -2.61 26.24 4.12
C ALA A 74 -1.43 25.30 3.83
N LEU A 75 -1.47 24.51 2.75
CA LEU A 75 -0.30 23.79 2.27
C LEU A 75 0.80 24.81 1.90
N PRO A 76 2.05 24.62 2.37
CA PRO A 76 3.14 25.47 1.95
C PRO A 76 3.21 25.44 0.43
N ARG A 77 2.98 26.60 -0.22
CA ARG A 77 3.18 26.74 -1.66
C ARG A 77 4.62 26.32 -1.96
N ARG A 78 4.80 25.16 -2.60
CA ARG A 78 6.10 24.73 -3.13
C ARG A 78 6.64 25.92 -3.93
N GLN A 79 7.70 26.55 -3.42
CA GLN A 79 8.30 27.67 -4.13
C GLN A 79 8.61 27.20 -5.56
N PRO A 80 8.34 28.01 -6.59
CA PRO A 80 8.71 27.64 -7.95
C PRO A 80 10.24 27.48 -7.97
N VAL A 81 10.71 26.23 -7.98
CA VAL A 81 12.11 25.92 -8.19
C VAL A 81 12.47 26.56 -9.52
N ARG A 82 13.28 27.62 -9.44
CA ARG A 82 13.67 28.46 -10.57
C ARG A 82 14.26 27.51 -11.62
N ARG A 83 13.53 27.32 -12.72
CA ARG A 83 13.81 26.28 -13.73
C ARG A 83 15.23 26.43 -14.27
N ARG A 84 16.14 25.60 -13.77
CA ARG A 84 17.38 25.22 -14.45
C ARG A 84 17.02 24.05 -15.37
N PRO A 85 17.53 24.00 -16.62
CA PRO A 85 16.92 23.19 -17.67
C PRO A 85 16.91 21.70 -17.31
N TRP A 86 15.66 21.24 -17.19
CA TRP A 86 15.15 19.99 -16.68
C TRP A 86 15.25 18.91 -17.76
N ARG A 87 16.14 17.93 -17.56
CA ARG A 87 16.14 16.67 -18.34
C ARG A 87 15.84 15.43 -17.49
N TYR A 88 15.57 15.55 -16.18
CA TYR A 88 15.54 14.37 -15.30
C TYR A 88 14.43 14.26 -14.23
N ALA A 89 13.49 15.19 -14.06
CA ALA A 89 12.49 15.06 -12.97
C ALA A 89 11.19 14.38 -13.44
N LEU A 90 11.19 13.05 -13.48
CA LEU A 90 10.01 12.24 -13.73
C LEU A 90 9.98 11.04 -12.76
N VAL A 91 10.08 11.26 -11.44
CA VAL A 91 9.90 10.17 -10.43
C VAL A 91 9.15 10.60 -9.15
N ALA A 92 9.19 11.87 -8.71
CA ALA A 92 8.73 12.21 -7.35
C ALA A 92 7.24 12.57 -7.17
N ALA A 93 6.29 11.88 -7.83
CA ALA A 93 4.85 12.25 -7.76
C ALA A 93 3.88 11.15 -7.27
N MET A 94 4.36 10.02 -6.73
CA MET A 94 3.48 8.87 -6.43
C MET A 94 3.15 8.56 -4.96
N VAL A 95 3.56 9.35 -3.95
CA VAL A 95 3.44 8.92 -2.52
C VAL A 95 2.34 9.64 -1.71
N ALA A 96 1.56 10.56 -2.29
CA ALA A 96 0.60 11.35 -1.49
C ALA A 96 -0.78 10.68 -1.22
N GLY A 97 -1.03 9.46 -1.72
CA GLY A 97 -2.37 8.86 -1.69
C GLY A 97 -2.77 8.12 -0.41
N ALA A 98 -1.82 7.59 0.37
CA ALA A 98 -2.14 6.63 1.44
C ALA A 98 -2.28 7.25 2.84
N PHE A 99 -1.92 8.52 3.06
CA PHE A 99 -1.76 9.08 4.41
C PHE A 99 -3.05 9.55 5.11
N ILE A 100 -4.24 9.45 4.48
CA ILE A 100 -5.50 9.94 5.07
C ILE A 100 -6.26 8.85 5.86
N GLY A 101 -6.01 7.56 5.61
CA GLY A 101 -6.77 6.47 6.24
C GLY A 101 -6.43 6.23 7.72
N GLY A 102 -5.15 6.26 8.09
CA GLY A 102 -4.70 5.85 9.44
C GLY A 102 -4.97 6.86 10.56
N LEU A 103 -4.98 8.16 10.25
CA LEU A 103 -5.06 9.20 11.28
C LEU A 103 -6.48 9.44 11.83
N VAL A 104 -7.53 8.96 11.14
CA VAL A 104 -8.93 9.19 11.52
C VAL A 104 -9.48 8.10 12.46
N VAL A 105 -8.95 6.88 12.40
CA VAL A 105 -9.41 5.77 13.25
C VAL A 105 -8.86 5.89 14.67
N ALA A 106 -7.63 6.38 14.86
CA ALA A 106 -7.02 6.55 16.19
C ALA A 106 -7.66 7.66 17.06
N ARG A 107 -8.56 8.48 16.51
CA ARG A 107 -9.23 9.57 17.24
C ARG A 107 -10.73 9.38 17.45
N ARG A 108 -11.32 8.25 17.04
CA ARG A 108 -12.73 7.94 17.31
C ARG A 108 -12.87 6.74 18.24
N ASN A 109 -12.93 7.07 19.53
CA ASN A 109 -13.54 6.32 20.65
C ASN A 109 -12.69 5.22 21.33
N PRO A 110 -12.09 5.52 22.49
CA PRO A 110 -11.55 4.54 23.43
C PRO A 110 -12.55 3.99 24.48
N ASP A 111 -13.86 4.29 24.41
CA ASP A 111 -14.75 4.03 25.56
C ASP A 111 -15.94 3.06 25.35
N ASP A 112 -16.15 2.44 24.18
CA ASP A 112 -17.29 1.53 24.00
C ASP A 112 -16.92 0.25 23.25
N ALA A 113 -16.45 -0.77 24.00
CA ALA A 113 -16.94 -2.15 23.92
C ALA A 113 -16.09 -3.08 24.81
N ALA A 114 -16.22 -2.93 26.12
CA ALA A 114 -16.00 -4.03 27.03
C ALA A 114 -17.21 -4.98 26.98
N GLY A 115 -16.98 -6.22 26.58
CA GLY A 115 -17.91 -7.34 26.71
C GLY A 115 -17.10 -8.64 26.59
N PRO A 116 -17.03 -9.48 27.64
CA PRO A 116 -15.93 -10.43 27.83
C PRO A 116 -16.23 -11.79 27.22
N ASP A 117 -15.21 -12.44 26.66
CA ASP A 117 -15.09 -13.90 26.69
C ASP A 117 -13.63 -14.29 26.93
N THR A 118 -13.39 -14.68 28.18
CA THR A 118 -12.24 -15.41 28.66
C THR A 118 -12.02 -16.70 27.87
N GLY A 119 -10.78 -16.90 27.40
CA GLY A 119 -10.33 -18.16 26.83
C GLY A 119 -8.81 -18.23 26.70
N ILE A 120 -8.08 -18.06 27.80
CA ILE A 120 -6.69 -18.53 27.88
C ILE A 120 -6.71 -20.06 27.86
N LEU A 121 -5.72 -20.64 27.18
CA LEU A 121 -5.36 -22.07 27.01
C LEU A 121 -5.80 -22.72 25.68
N ALA A 122 -4.94 -22.65 24.65
CA ALA A 122 -4.35 -23.83 23.99
C ALA A 122 -3.46 -23.40 22.81
N ALA A 123 -2.23 -23.93 22.81
CA ALA A 123 -1.28 -23.84 21.72
C ALA A 123 -1.76 -24.57 20.44
N GLY A 124 -1.39 -24.03 19.28
CA GLY A 124 -1.31 -24.76 18.01
C GLY A 124 -2.57 -24.72 17.14
N GLY A 125 -2.51 -24.01 16.01
CA GLY A 125 -3.49 -24.26 14.94
C GLY A 125 -3.47 -23.25 13.79
N LYS A 126 -3.58 -21.95 14.06
CA LYS A 126 -3.60 -20.93 12.99
C LYS A 126 -2.85 -19.64 13.35
N GLY A 127 -2.94 -19.17 14.60
CA GLY A 127 -2.22 -17.97 15.06
C GLY A 127 -0.70 -18.14 15.08
N GLY A 128 -0.21 -19.30 15.53
CA GLY A 128 1.24 -19.59 15.54
C GLY A 128 1.86 -19.76 14.14
N VAL A 129 1.07 -20.22 13.16
CA VAL A 129 1.53 -20.35 11.76
C VAL A 129 1.63 -18.97 11.11
N VAL A 130 0.61 -18.11 11.28
CA VAL A 130 0.62 -16.73 10.79
C VAL A 130 1.76 -15.93 11.43
N PHE A 131 1.98 -16.08 12.73
CA PHE A 131 3.09 -15.42 13.42
C PHE A 131 4.45 -15.92 12.92
N ALA A 132 4.63 -17.23 12.70
CA ALA A 132 5.87 -17.78 12.16
C ALA A 132 6.14 -17.30 10.73
N GLU A 133 5.12 -17.31 9.86
CA GLU A 133 5.19 -16.82 8.49
C GLU A 133 5.56 -15.32 8.44
N PHE A 134 4.91 -14.54 9.30
CA PHE A 134 5.22 -13.12 9.49
C PHE A 134 6.67 -12.89 9.94
N GLN A 135 7.20 -13.70 10.86
CA GLN A 135 8.60 -13.56 11.29
C GLN A 135 9.59 -13.89 10.17
N THR A 136 9.31 -14.90 9.34
CA THR A 136 10.13 -15.16 8.13
C THR A 136 10.07 -14.02 7.13
N ALA A 137 8.90 -13.43 6.90
CA ALA A 137 8.75 -12.27 6.02
C ALA A 137 9.54 -11.07 6.56
N ARG A 138 9.52 -10.85 7.88
CA ARG A 138 10.31 -9.81 8.55
C ARG A 138 11.83 -9.98 8.36
N THR A 139 12.34 -11.21 8.46
CA THR A 139 13.77 -11.47 8.21
C THR A 139 14.15 -11.24 6.74
N GLN A 140 13.33 -11.74 5.82
CA GLN A 140 13.59 -11.53 4.38
C GLN A 140 13.57 -10.04 4.02
N TYR A 141 12.67 -9.29 4.65
CA TYR A 141 12.59 -7.85 4.52
C TYR A 141 13.87 -7.16 5.03
N SER A 142 14.33 -7.50 6.24
CA SER A 142 15.54 -6.90 6.81
C SER A 142 16.77 -7.14 5.94
N ASP A 143 16.91 -8.35 5.39
CA ASP A 143 18.02 -8.72 4.51
C ASP A 143 17.98 -7.91 3.20
N ALA A 144 16.80 -7.77 2.59
CA ALA A 144 16.62 -6.99 1.37
C ALA A 144 16.90 -5.50 1.59
N ARG A 145 16.47 -4.96 2.74
CA ARG A 145 16.72 -3.58 3.15
C ARG A 145 18.22 -3.32 3.31
N GLU A 146 18.94 -4.18 4.01
CA GLU A 146 20.38 -4.04 4.23
C GLU A 146 21.16 -4.07 2.91
N ALA A 147 20.79 -4.99 2.00
CA ALA A 147 21.41 -5.08 0.68
C ALA A 147 21.20 -3.81 -0.17
N LEU A 148 20.00 -3.22 -0.12
CA LEU A 148 19.68 -2.00 -0.87
C LEU A 148 20.34 -0.76 -0.26
N LEU A 149 20.41 -0.66 1.07
CA LEU A 149 21.16 0.41 1.74
C LEU A 149 22.64 0.35 1.39
N ALA A 150 23.26 -0.83 1.39
CA ALA A 150 24.66 -0.99 0.98
C ALA A 150 24.89 -0.59 -0.49
N ALA A 151 23.92 -0.89 -1.37
CA ALA A 151 23.96 -0.46 -2.76
C ALA A 151 23.81 1.08 -2.90
N LEU A 152 22.98 1.70 -2.06
CA LEU A 152 22.81 3.16 -2.01
C LEU A 152 24.07 3.86 -1.49
N GLU A 153 24.69 3.34 -0.42
CA GLU A 153 25.98 3.84 0.12
C GLU A 153 27.08 3.79 -0.95
N THR A 154 27.09 2.74 -1.77
CA THR A 154 28.04 2.62 -2.89
C THR A 154 27.82 3.71 -3.96
N ASN A 155 26.58 4.16 -4.15
CA ASN A 155 26.20 5.21 -5.09
C ASN A 155 26.16 6.61 -4.44
N GLU A 156 26.37 6.72 -3.14
CA GLU A 156 26.16 7.94 -2.36
C GLU A 156 27.06 9.11 -2.82
N ALA A 157 28.27 8.80 -3.29
CA ALA A 157 29.21 9.78 -3.84
C ALA A 157 28.71 10.49 -5.11
N SER A 158 27.64 10.00 -5.73
CA SER A 158 27.07 10.54 -6.97
C SER A 158 25.72 11.25 -6.79
N LEU A 159 25.18 11.27 -5.57
CA LEU A 159 23.93 11.95 -5.24
C LEU A 159 24.21 13.35 -4.71
N SER A 160 23.47 14.35 -5.20
CA SER A 160 23.54 15.71 -4.67
C SER A 160 23.07 15.76 -3.20
N PRO A 161 23.65 16.67 -2.37
CA PRO A 161 23.26 16.83 -0.96
C PRO A 161 21.75 17.05 -0.76
N GLU A 162 21.11 17.76 -1.69
CA GLU A 162 19.68 18.03 -1.67
C GLU A 162 18.84 16.76 -1.87
N THR A 163 19.23 15.90 -2.81
CA THR A 163 18.54 14.62 -3.06
C THR A 163 18.70 13.67 -1.89
N ARG A 164 19.90 13.63 -1.27
CA ARG A 164 20.14 12.84 -0.05
C ARG A 164 19.25 13.27 1.10
N ALA A 165 19.15 14.58 1.36
CA ALA A 165 18.28 15.10 2.42
C ALA A 165 16.81 14.70 2.26
N VAL A 166 16.31 14.68 1.01
CA VAL A 166 14.92 14.25 0.72
C VAL A 166 14.74 12.74 0.92
N ILE A 167 15.71 11.93 0.51
CA ILE A 167 15.66 10.48 0.73
C ILE A 167 15.69 10.17 2.24
N ASP A 168 16.59 10.81 2.98
CA ASP A 168 16.72 10.65 4.43
C ASP A 168 15.45 11.05 5.17
N GLU A 169 14.82 12.16 4.79
CA GLU A 169 13.55 12.61 5.37
C GLU A 169 12.42 11.60 5.12
N ASN A 170 12.30 11.09 3.90
CA ASN A 170 11.27 10.11 3.57
C ASN A 170 11.50 8.77 4.28
N LEU A 171 12.76 8.31 4.35
CA LEU A 171 13.12 7.09 5.10
C LEU A 171 12.84 7.24 6.60
N ALA A 172 13.13 8.40 7.19
CA ALA A 172 12.84 8.65 8.59
C ALA A 172 11.34 8.54 8.91
N VAL A 173 10.48 9.04 8.01
CA VAL A 173 9.01 8.93 8.16
C VAL A 173 8.57 7.47 8.06
N ILE A 174 9.06 6.71 7.08
CA ILE A 174 8.71 5.29 6.91
C ILE A 174 9.17 4.46 8.11
N HIS A 175 10.40 4.67 8.58
CA HIS A 175 10.91 3.97 9.76
C HIS A 175 10.09 4.27 11.03
N GLN A 176 9.63 5.51 11.20
CA GLN A 176 8.76 5.86 12.32
C GLN A 176 7.42 5.12 12.23
N ALA A 177 6.82 5.06 11.03
CA ALA A 177 5.58 4.31 10.81
C ALA A 177 5.74 2.81 11.10
N VAL A 178 6.84 2.20 10.63
CA VAL A 178 7.19 0.81 10.96
C VAL A 178 7.28 0.59 12.46
N ALA A 179 7.99 1.46 13.19
CA ALA A 179 8.13 1.35 14.64
C ALA A 179 6.79 1.47 15.37
N ASP A 180 5.91 2.37 14.94
CA ASP A 180 4.58 2.56 15.51
C ASP A 180 3.69 1.32 15.28
N ILE A 181 3.73 0.74 14.08
CA ILE A 181 2.97 -0.47 13.75
C ILE A 181 3.51 -1.68 14.52
N GLU A 182 4.83 -1.84 14.62
CA GLU A 182 5.44 -2.93 15.41
C GLU A 182 5.07 -2.82 16.90
N ALA A 183 5.07 -1.60 17.45
CA ALA A 183 4.60 -1.35 18.80
C ALA A 183 3.13 -1.75 18.96
N ALA A 184 2.27 -1.40 18.00
CA ALA A 184 0.86 -1.80 18.03
C ALA A 184 0.67 -3.33 17.95
N ILE A 185 1.44 -4.03 17.11
CA ILE A 185 1.43 -5.50 17.01
C ILE A 185 1.90 -6.15 18.31
N ALA A 186 2.87 -5.56 19.01
CA ALA A 186 3.30 -6.08 20.31
C ALA A 186 2.17 -6.05 21.36
N HIS A 187 1.24 -5.09 21.24
CA HIS A 187 0.06 -5.01 22.11
C HIS A 187 -1.07 -5.93 21.64
N ASP A 188 -1.26 -6.12 20.34
CA ASP A 188 -2.26 -7.01 19.75
C ASP A 188 -1.67 -7.92 18.65
N PRO A 189 -0.98 -9.02 19.03
CA PRO A 189 -0.30 -9.90 18.07
C PRO A 189 -1.24 -10.70 17.15
N GLY A 190 -2.54 -10.72 17.46
CA GLY A 190 -3.55 -11.41 16.67
C GLY A 190 -4.15 -10.55 15.55
N ASN A 191 -3.82 -9.26 15.50
CA ASN A 191 -4.43 -8.29 14.61
C ASN A 191 -3.89 -8.40 13.19
N ARG A 192 -4.64 -9.08 12.32
CA ARG A 192 -4.26 -9.27 10.91
C ARG A 192 -4.11 -7.97 10.14
N ASN A 193 -4.94 -6.97 10.43
CA ASN A 193 -4.88 -5.68 9.75
C ASN A 193 -3.56 -4.95 10.07
N LEU A 194 -3.05 -5.06 11.31
CA LEU A 194 -1.75 -4.49 11.67
C LEU A 194 -0.60 -5.22 10.97
N MET A 195 -0.68 -6.55 10.84
CA MET A 195 0.31 -7.33 10.11
C MET A 195 0.33 -6.98 8.61
N GLU A 196 -0.83 -6.81 7.98
CA GLU A 196 -0.95 -6.36 6.58
C GLU A 196 -0.42 -4.93 6.38
N LEU A 197 -0.76 -4.02 7.31
CA LEU A 197 -0.26 -2.64 7.26
C LEU A 197 1.26 -2.57 7.39
N LEU A 198 1.86 -3.44 8.21
CA LEU A 198 3.31 -3.53 8.34
C LEU A 198 3.98 -4.03 7.06
N VAL A 199 3.38 -5.03 6.40
CA VAL A 199 3.86 -5.53 5.09
C VAL A 199 3.79 -4.43 4.04
N ALA A 200 2.72 -3.64 4.00
CA ALA A 200 2.61 -2.51 3.08
C ALA A 200 3.69 -1.43 3.34
N ALA A 201 3.93 -1.07 4.61
CA ALA A 201 4.98 -0.12 4.98
C ALA A 201 6.38 -0.61 4.58
N TYR A 202 6.62 -1.91 4.68
CA TYR A 202 7.82 -2.57 4.20
C TYR A 202 7.96 -2.46 2.67
N ASP A 203 6.93 -2.82 1.91
CA ASP A 203 6.98 -2.72 0.44
C ASP A 203 7.27 -1.28 -0.04
N ASP A 204 6.69 -0.28 0.62
CA ASP A 204 6.94 1.14 0.36
C ASP A 204 8.41 1.53 0.59
N GLU A 205 9.02 1.07 1.69
CA GLU A 205 10.44 1.35 1.99
C GLU A 205 11.36 0.71 0.93
N LEU A 206 11.11 -0.55 0.56
CA LEU A 206 11.92 -1.23 -0.46
C LEU A 206 11.76 -0.58 -1.84
N GLY A 207 10.55 -0.11 -2.17
CA GLY A 207 10.30 0.67 -3.38
C GLY A 207 11.16 1.92 -3.40
N LEU A 208 11.13 2.71 -2.32
CA LEU A 208 11.93 3.93 -2.19
C LEU A 208 13.43 3.66 -2.28
N LEU A 209 13.92 2.61 -1.61
CA LEU A 209 15.34 2.23 -1.63
C LEU A 209 15.80 1.75 -3.01
N ARG A 210 14.96 0.99 -3.73
CA ARG A 210 15.24 0.57 -5.12
C ARG A 210 15.29 1.77 -6.06
N ASP A 211 14.32 2.67 -5.95
CA ASP A 211 14.25 3.88 -6.76
C ASP A 211 15.47 4.77 -6.50
N ALA A 212 15.85 4.96 -5.23
CA ALA A 212 17.02 5.70 -4.82
C ALA A 212 18.32 5.07 -5.37
N ALA A 213 18.45 3.73 -5.29
CA ALA A 213 19.60 3.01 -5.82
C ALA A 213 19.68 3.04 -7.36
N ALA A 214 18.54 3.18 -8.04
CA ALA A 214 18.44 3.26 -9.51
C ALA A 214 18.62 4.68 -10.06
N LEU A 215 18.73 5.71 -9.20
CA LEU A 215 18.93 7.09 -9.63
C LEU A 215 20.23 7.20 -10.45
N PRO A 216 20.17 7.76 -11.68
CA PRO A 216 21.35 7.93 -12.52
C PRO A 216 22.32 8.94 -11.89
N ARG A 217 23.62 8.59 -11.91
CA ARG A 217 24.72 9.41 -11.37
C ARG A 217 24.69 10.83 -11.94
N GLU A 218 24.62 11.85 -11.09
CA GLU A 218 24.81 13.24 -11.50
C GLU A 218 26.32 13.48 -11.72
N ILE A 219 26.75 13.63 -12.98
CA ILE A 219 28.13 13.97 -13.37
C ILE A 219 28.30 15.50 -13.40
#